data_AF-A0A8C1TMB8-F1
#
_entry.id   AF-A0A8C1TMB8-F1
#
_cell.length_a   1.000
_cell.length_b   1.000
_cell.length_c   1.000
_cell.angle_alpha   90.00
_cell.angle_beta   90.00
_cell.angle_gamma   90.00
#
_symmetry.space_group_name_H-M   'P 1'
#
loop_
_entity.id
_entity.type
_entity.pdbx_description
1 polymer ?
#
loop_
_entity_poly.entity_id
_entity_poly.type
_entity_poly.pdbx_seq_one_letter_code
_entity_poly.pdbx_strand_id
1 'polypeptide(L)'
;MDSAWTALDVVTQTMVQKAIADPKTVDLEKLSNAIVEQSLKDLSFCKDAGRMCYVVVQAEAQKAATSAFRRNLLMRLQQEFTAREETRNRSVQEWVCLVTFICSIFDYIKVNNAPLVALVDPIYDCLFRLAQPDALMNEEEVDCLVVQLHRVGEQLEQTNSQRMNQLFYSLRDGFLLQEDLSSMTRLLLLEILEFRASGWTLTNTAHKYYYSEVAD
;
A
#
# COMPACT_ATOMS: atom_id res chain seq x y z
N MET A 1 1.94 -5.25 17.73
CA MET A 1 1.43 -3.89 17.97
C MET A 1 2.56 -2.94 18.34
N ASP A 2 3.69 -3.38 18.88
CA ASP A 2 4.64 -2.44 19.51
C ASP A 2 5.51 -1.60 18.54
N SER A 3 5.82 -2.07 17.33
CA SER A 3 6.75 -1.36 16.42
C SER A 3 6.18 -0.09 15.79
N ALA A 4 4.95 -0.12 15.30
CA ALA A 4 4.34 1.04 14.63
C ALA A 4 4.01 2.19 15.59
N TRP A 5 3.73 1.88 16.85
CA TRP A 5 3.45 2.90 17.85
C TRP A 5 4.71 3.69 18.20
N THR A 6 5.88 3.04 18.20
CA THR A 6 7.16 3.72 18.46
C THR A 6 7.62 4.64 17.33
N ALA A 7 7.11 4.48 16.11
CA ALA A 7 7.44 5.33 14.98
C ALA A 7 6.81 6.73 15.06
N LEU A 8 5.69 6.85 15.78
CA LEU A 8 5.02 8.13 15.99
C LEU A 8 5.67 8.92 17.12
N ASP A 9 5.69 10.25 17.01
CA ASP A 9 6.03 11.09 18.14
C ASP A 9 4.98 10.96 19.27
N VAL A 10 5.37 11.31 20.50
CA VAL A 10 4.52 11.17 21.69
C VAL A 10 3.22 11.97 21.58
N VAL A 11 3.23 13.12 20.90
CA VAL A 11 2.03 13.95 20.70
C VAL A 11 1.04 13.20 19.81
N THR A 12 1.51 12.65 18.68
CA THR A 12 0.67 11.90 17.75
C THR A 12 0.17 10.60 18.36
N GLN A 13 1.00 9.86 19.11
CA GLN A 13 0.54 8.69 19.89
C GLN A 13 -0.58 9.06 20.86
N THR A 14 -0.43 10.18 21.58
CA THR A 14 -1.45 10.68 22.52
C THR A 14 -2.74 11.05 21.79
N MET A 15 -2.64 11.67 20.61
CA MET A 15 -3.80 12.02 19.79
C MET A 15 -4.54 10.76 19.30
N VAL A 16 -3.82 9.71 18.87
CA VAL A 16 -4.41 8.41 18.51
C VAL A 16 -5.17 7.82 19.70
N GLN A 17 -4.54 7.74 20.87
CA GLN A 17 -5.16 7.17 22.07
C GLN A 17 -6.43 7.94 22.47
N LYS A 18 -6.38 9.28 22.45
CA LYS A 18 -7.54 10.13 22.72
C LYS A 18 -8.63 9.95 21.66
N ALA A 19 -8.27 9.83 20.39
CA ALA A 19 -9.25 9.64 19.32
C ALA A 19 -9.96 8.29 19.45
N ILE A 20 -9.26 7.25 19.91
CA ILE A 20 -9.87 5.95 20.23
C ILE A 20 -10.79 6.06 21.46
N ALA A 21 -10.39 6.81 22.48
CA ALA A 21 -11.15 6.96 23.73
C ALA A 21 -12.40 7.84 23.56
N ASP A 22 -12.21 9.07 23.08
CA ASP A 22 -13.24 10.07 22.80
C ASP A 22 -12.85 10.95 21.58
N PRO A 23 -13.30 10.58 20.36
CA PRO A 23 -12.97 11.28 19.12
C PRO A 23 -13.32 12.78 19.12
N LYS A 24 -14.31 13.21 19.92
CA LYS A 24 -14.76 14.61 19.96
C LYS A 24 -13.75 15.55 20.62
N THR A 25 -12.79 15.00 21.34
CA THR A 25 -11.76 15.76 22.09
C THR A 25 -10.47 15.96 21.30
N VAL A 26 -10.40 15.42 20.09
CA VAL A 26 -9.20 15.43 19.25
C VAL A 26 -9.48 16.17 17.95
N ASP A 27 -8.51 16.97 17.52
CA ASP A 27 -8.47 17.48 16.16
C ASP A 27 -8.15 16.33 15.19
N LEU A 28 -9.20 15.75 14.61
CA LEU A 28 -9.09 14.61 13.70
C LEU A 28 -8.43 14.98 12.36
N GLU A 29 -8.46 16.26 11.96
CA GLU A 29 -7.74 16.73 10.77
C GLU A 29 -6.24 16.71 11.03
N LYS A 30 -5.82 17.35 12.13
CA LYS A 30 -4.41 17.33 12.55
C LYS A 30 -3.89 15.91 12.75
N LEU A 31 -4.70 15.02 13.35
CA LEU A 31 -4.34 13.61 13.50
C LEU A 31 -4.11 12.93 12.14
N SER A 32 -5.05 13.09 11.20
CA SER A 32 -4.93 12.49 9.87
C SER A 32 -3.69 12.98 9.11
N ASN A 33 -3.37 14.28 9.23
CA ASN A 33 -2.17 14.87 8.63
C ASN A 33 -0.89 14.27 9.21
N ALA A 34 -0.78 14.16 10.54
CA ALA A 34 0.39 13.59 11.20
C ALA A 34 0.63 12.12 10.81
N ILE A 35 -0.45 11.33 10.69
CA ILE A 35 -0.35 9.93 10.27
C ILE A 35 0.14 9.81 8.83
N VAL A 36 -0.39 10.63 7.92
CA VAL A 36 0.06 10.64 6.51
C VAL A 36 1.53 11.05 6.44
N GLU A 37 1.92 12.12 7.14
CA GLU A 37 3.30 12.61 7.15
C GLU A 37 4.31 11.59 7.67
N GLN A 38 3.95 10.82 8.70
CA GLN A 38 4.79 9.74 9.19
C GLN A 38 4.84 8.58 8.18
N SER A 39 3.71 8.24 7.56
CA SER A 39 3.63 7.17 6.56
C SER A 39 4.55 7.44 5.38
N LEU A 40 4.68 8.69 4.92
CA LEU A 40 5.58 9.02 3.82
C LEU A 40 7.07 8.84 4.15
N LYS A 41 7.45 8.76 5.44
CA LYS A 41 8.84 8.70 5.89
C LYS A 41 9.29 7.32 6.34
N ASP A 42 8.36 6.45 6.72
CA ASP A 42 8.65 5.19 7.37
C ASP A 42 7.82 4.05 6.77
N LEU A 43 8.48 3.23 5.94
CA LEU A 43 7.87 2.09 5.28
C LEU A 43 7.39 1.02 6.29
N SER A 44 8.07 0.88 7.43
CA SER A 44 7.67 -0.07 8.47
C SER A 44 6.35 0.37 9.11
N PHE A 45 6.16 1.68 9.29
CA PHE A 45 4.93 2.25 9.79
C PHE A 45 3.76 2.10 8.81
N CYS A 46 3.97 2.27 7.50
CA CYS A 46 2.92 2.15 6.48
C CYS A 46 2.11 0.85 6.56
N LYS A 47 2.78 -0.27 6.85
CA LYS A 47 2.15 -1.59 6.94
C LYS A 47 1.11 -1.66 8.06
N ASP A 48 1.38 -1.00 9.18
CA ASP A 48 0.52 -0.99 10.37
C ASP A 48 -0.41 0.24 10.43
N ALA A 49 -0.08 1.32 9.72
CA ALA A 49 -0.85 2.56 9.72
C ALA A 49 -2.30 2.35 9.26
N GLY A 50 -2.55 1.44 8.31
CA GLY A 50 -3.91 1.08 7.88
C GLY A 50 -4.77 0.50 9.01
N ARG A 51 -4.19 -0.38 9.84
CA ARG A 51 -4.87 -0.94 11.01
C ARG A 51 -5.16 0.14 12.05
N MET A 52 -4.21 1.03 12.30
CA MET A 52 -4.39 2.14 13.23
C MET A 52 -5.51 3.08 12.77
N CYS A 53 -5.50 3.49 11.50
CA CYS A 53 -6.55 4.30 10.90
C CYS A 53 -7.91 3.61 10.99
N TYR A 54 -7.98 2.30 10.75
CA TYR A 54 -9.21 1.53 10.92
C TYR A 54 -9.76 1.63 12.36
N VAL A 55 -8.92 1.45 13.38
CA VAL A 55 -9.37 1.55 14.79
C VAL A 55 -9.91 2.94 15.10
N VAL A 56 -9.28 4.01 14.60
CA VAL A 56 -9.77 5.38 14.77
C VAL A 56 -11.10 5.60 14.05
N VAL A 57 -11.24 5.14 12.80
CA VAL A 57 -12.50 5.23 12.03
C VAL A 57 -13.65 4.52 12.77
N GLN A 58 -13.39 3.32 13.32
CA GLN A 58 -14.42 2.57 14.05
C GLN A 58 -14.80 3.26 15.36
N ALA A 59 -13.83 3.79 16.11
CA ALA A 59 -14.10 4.55 17.32
C ALA A 59 -14.92 5.82 17.03
N GLU A 60 -14.59 6.53 15.95
CA GLU A 60 -15.32 7.72 15.51
C GLU A 60 -16.78 7.38 15.16
N ALA A 61 -16.99 6.35 14.34
CA ALA A 61 -18.33 5.93 13.93
C ALA A 61 -19.18 5.51 15.13
N GLN A 62 -18.62 4.78 16.10
CA GLN A 62 -19.34 4.28 17.26
C GLN A 62 -19.63 5.36 18.31
N LYS A 63 -18.69 6.26 18.58
CA LYS A 63 -18.75 7.17 19.74
C LYS A 63 -19.17 8.59 19.37
N ALA A 64 -18.86 9.02 18.13
CA ALA A 64 -19.19 10.36 17.65
C ALA A 64 -20.27 10.36 16.57
N ALA A 65 -20.58 9.21 15.95
CA ALA A 65 -21.51 9.10 14.82
C ALA A 65 -21.13 10.02 13.65
N THR A 66 -19.83 10.23 13.43
CA THR A 66 -19.25 11.03 12.35
C THR A 66 -18.26 10.21 11.52
N SER A 67 -17.81 10.78 10.40
CA SER A 67 -16.74 10.21 9.56
C SER A 67 -15.71 11.26 9.14
N ALA A 68 -15.46 12.24 10.00
CA ALA A 68 -14.56 13.35 9.77
C ALA A 68 -13.11 12.87 9.63
N PHE A 69 -12.65 11.95 10.47
CA PHE A 69 -11.28 11.42 10.37
C PHE A 69 -11.06 10.73 9.03
N ARG A 70 -11.97 9.82 8.64
CA ARG A 70 -11.90 9.14 7.32
C ARG A 70 -11.88 10.14 6.17
N ARG A 71 -12.75 11.16 6.22
CA ARG A 71 -12.84 12.18 5.16
C ARG A 71 -11.54 12.99 5.05
N ASN A 72 -10.98 13.43 6.19
CA ASN A 72 -9.74 14.20 6.22
C ASN A 72 -8.55 13.36 5.76
N LEU A 73 -8.47 12.09 6.19
CA LEU A 73 -7.48 11.12 5.73
C LEU A 73 -7.50 10.94 4.21
N LEU A 74 -8.68 10.69 3.63
CA LEU A 74 -8.81 10.51 2.18
C LEU A 74 -8.50 11.80 1.39
N MET A 75 -8.90 12.95 1.92
CA MET A 75 -8.58 14.25 1.31
C MET A 75 -7.07 14.50 1.27
N ARG A 76 -6.37 14.26 2.38
CA ARG A 76 -4.92 14.39 2.45
C ARG A 76 -4.23 13.35 1.54
N LEU A 77 -4.68 12.10 1.54
CA LEU A 77 -4.14 11.05 0.68
C LEU A 77 -4.30 11.39 -0.82
N GLN A 78 -5.41 12.00 -1.20
CA GLN A 78 -5.65 12.46 -2.56
C GLN A 78 -4.66 13.55 -2.97
N GLN A 79 -4.27 14.46 -2.06
CA GLN A 79 -3.26 15.49 -2.33
C GLN A 79 -1.90 14.84 -2.61
N GLU A 80 -1.46 13.91 -1.76
CA GLU A 80 -0.20 13.18 -1.94
C GLU A 80 -0.21 12.34 -3.22
N PHE A 81 -1.32 11.68 -3.53
CA PHE A 81 -1.49 10.94 -4.79
C PHE A 81 -1.42 11.85 -6.02
N THR A 82 -1.99 13.06 -5.94
CA THR A 82 -1.94 14.01 -7.06
C THR A 82 -0.51 14.45 -7.35
N ALA A 83 0.32 14.64 -6.32
CA ALA A 83 1.73 15.01 -6.44
C ALA A 83 2.69 13.82 -6.67
N ARG A 84 2.18 12.60 -6.90
CA ARG A 84 2.98 11.36 -6.89
C ARG A 84 4.21 11.34 -7.80
N GLU A 85 4.14 11.90 -9.00
CA GLU A 85 5.30 11.94 -9.91
C GLU A 85 6.38 12.89 -9.39
N GLU A 86 5.99 14.03 -8.79
CA GLU A 86 6.93 14.94 -8.14
C GLU A 86 7.59 14.27 -6.94
N THR A 87 6.80 13.55 -6.14
CA THR A 87 7.30 12.74 -5.01
C THR A 87 8.29 11.68 -5.47
N ARG A 88 7.97 10.90 -6.51
CA ARG A 88 8.86 9.88 -7.09
C ARG A 88 10.18 10.49 -7.57
N ASN A 89 10.11 11.63 -8.26
CA ASN A 89 11.31 12.33 -8.74
C ASN A 89 12.17 12.89 -7.60
N ARG A 90 11.55 13.26 -6.48
CA ARG A 90 12.24 13.74 -5.28
C ARG A 90 12.88 12.60 -4.47
N SER A 91 12.15 11.51 -4.26
CA SER A 91 12.54 10.40 -3.40
C SER A 91 11.74 9.14 -3.75
N VAL A 92 12.45 8.10 -4.22
CA VAL A 92 11.85 6.78 -4.47
C VAL A 92 11.28 6.20 -3.17
N GLN A 93 11.99 6.34 -2.05
CA GLN A 93 11.55 5.91 -0.73
C GLN A 93 10.19 6.52 -0.36
N GLU A 94 10.01 7.84 -0.53
CA GLU A 94 8.73 8.50 -0.22
C GLU A 94 7.61 8.03 -1.14
N TRP A 95 7.93 7.78 -2.42
CA TRP A 95 7.00 7.25 -3.40
C TRP A 95 6.52 5.84 -3.04
N VAL A 96 7.43 4.90 -2.75
CA VAL A 96 7.04 3.54 -2.37
C VAL A 96 6.31 3.52 -1.02
N CYS A 97 6.64 4.43 -0.10
CA CYS A 97 5.88 4.66 1.13
C CYS A 97 4.45 5.11 0.84
N LEU A 98 4.25 6.07 -0.08
CA LEU A 98 2.92 6.50 -0.51
C LEU A 98 2.10 5.33 -1.08
N VAL A 99 2.67 4.56 -2.02
CA VAL A 99 1.98 3.40 -2.61
C VAL A 99 1.60 2.37 -1.53
N THR A 100 2.55 2.04 -0.66
CA THR A 100 2.32 1.10 0.45
C THR A 100 1.23 1.60 1.39
N PHE A 101 1.22 2.90 1.69
CA PHE A 101 0.21 3.49 2.56
C PHE A 101 -1.19 3.48 1.93
N ILE A 102 -1.33 3.87 0.66
CA ILE A 102 -2.62 3.81 -0.07
C ILE A 102 -3.17 2.37 -0.06
N CYS A 103 -2.33 1.38 -0.37
CA CYS A 103 -2.71 -0.03 -0.34
C CYS A 103 -3.10 -0.48 1.08
N SER A 104 -2.39 0.01 2.11
CA SER A 104 -2.69 -0.29 3.51
C SER A 104 -4.05 0.27 3.96
N ILE A 105 -4.40 1.48 3.52
CA ILE A 105 -5.72 2.07 3.79
C ILE A 105 -6.82 1.24 3.11
N PHE A 106 -6.62 0.84 1.86
CA PHE A 106 -7.60 0.04 1.11
C PHE A 106 -7.81 -1.35 1.73
N ASP A 107 -6.74 -1.99 2.18
CA ASP A 107 -6.77 -3.30 2.82
C ASP A 107 -7.57 -3.28 4.14
N TYR A 108 -7.30 -2.31 5.02
CA TYR A 108 -7.88 -2.29 6.37
C TYR A 108 -9.19 -1.51 6.51
N ILE A 109 -9.34 -0.36 5.84
CA ILE A 109 -10.53 0.48 6.03
C ILE A 109 -11.66 -0.02 5.14
N LYS A 110 -12.71 -0.55 5.75
CA LYS A 110 -13.94 -1.00 5.08
C LYS A 110 -15.14 -0.18 5.53
N VAL A 111 -16.10 0.02 4.63
CA VAL A 111 -17.39 0.66 4.92
C VAL A 111 -18.47 -0.38 4.68
N ASN A 112 -19.24 -0.73 5.70
CA ASN A 112 -20.23 -1.81 5.63
C ASN A 112 -19.62 -3.13 5.10
N ASN A 113 -18.42 -3.48 5.58
CA ASN A 113 -17.61 -4.63 5.12
C ASN A 113 -17.17 -4.59 3.64
N ALA A 114 -17.40 -3.50 2.92
CA ALA A 114 -16.91 -3.32 1.55
C ALA A 114 -15.62 -2.47 1.52
N PRO A 115 -14.69 -2.75 0.58
CA PRO A 115 -13.50 -1.93 0.38
C PRO A 115 -13.86 -0.51 -0.06
N LEU A 116 -12.96 0.44 0.22
CA LEU A 116 -13.09 1.82 -0.26
C LEU A 116 -12.89 1.87 -1.78
N VAL A 117 -13.98 1.74 -2.54
CA VAL A 117 -13.95 1.72 -4.02
C VAL A 117 -13.27 2.97 -4.61
N ALA A 118 -13.34 4.11 -3.92
CA ALA A 118 -12.66 5.35 -4.31
C ALA A 118 -11.12 5.23 -4.39
N LEU A 119 -10.51 4.20 -3.80
CA LEU A 119 -9.07 3.94 -3.85
C LEU A 119 -8.67 2.94 -4.92
N VAL A 120 -9.62 2.24 -5.56
CA VAL A 120 -9.31 1.20 -6.56
C VAL A 120 -8.54 1.79 -7.74
N ASP A 121 -9.04 2.88 -8.33
CA ASP A 121 -8.36 3.52 -9.45
C ASP A 121 -7.01 4.13 -9.08
N PRO A 122 -6.88 4.90 -7.98
CA PRO A 122 -5.57 5.35 -7.49
C PRO A 122 -4.55 4.23 -7.28
N ILE A 123 -4.97 3.08 -6.73
CA ILE A 123 -4.07 1.95 -6.51
C ILE A 123 -3.62 1.36 -7.85
N TYR A 124 -4.54 1.12 -8.79
CA TYR A 124 -4.13 0.65 -10.10
C TYR A 124 -3.19 1.62 -10.79
N ASP A 125 -3.43 2.93 -10.72
CA ASP A 125 -2.55 3.94 -11.31
C ASP A 125 -1.14 3.87 -10.71
N CYS A 126 -1.02 3.67 -9.40
CA CYS A 126 0.27 3.41 -8.75
C CYS A 126 0.93 2.11 -9.26
N LEU A 127 0.19 1.01 -9.34
CA LEU A 127 0.72 -0.28 -9.80
C LEU A 127 1.16 -0.22 -11.28
N PHE A 128 0.39 0.44 -12.15
CA PHE A 128 0.78 0.68 -13.55
C PHE A 128 2.01 1.57 -13.66
N ARG A 129 2.19 2.53 -12.74
CA ARG A 129 3.39 3.37 -12.70
C ARG A 129 4.62 2.56 -12.30
N LEU A 130 4.49 1.69 -11.30
CA LEU A 130 5.55 0.77 -10.87
C LEU A 130 5.88 -0.32 -11.91
N ALA A 131 4.94 -0.60 -12.81
CA ALA A 131 5.13 -1.53 -13.93
C ALA A 131 5.72 -0.88 -15.19
N GLN A 132 6.04 0.43 -15.17
CA GLN A 132 6.68 1.09 -16.31
C GLN A 132 8.14 0.65 -16.46
N PRO A 133 8.70 0.67 -17.69
CA PRO A 133 10.06 0.20 -17.93
C PRO A 133 11.12 0.87 -17.04
N ASP A 134 11.00 2.19 -16.80
CA ASP A 134 11.94 2.92 -15.94
C ASP A 134 11.84 2.50 -14.46
N ALA A 135 10.64 2.15 -13.98
CA ALA A 135 10.43 1.66 -12.62
C ALA A 135 10.89 0.22 -12.45
N LEU A 136 10.76 -0.63 -13.47
CA LEU A 136 11.27 -2.01 -13.44
C LEU A 136 12.80 -2.08 -13.35
N MET A 137 13.52 -1.00 -13.69
CA MET A 137 14.97 -0.89 -13.47
C MET A 137 15.34 -0.54 -12.02
N ASN A 138 14.36 -0.25 -11.16
CA ASN A 138 14.57 0.09 -9.76
C ASN A 138 14.04 -1.04 -8.86
N GLU A 139 14.94 -1.77 -8.21
CA GLU A 139 14.59 -2.92 -7.35
C GLU A 139 13.64 -2.54 -6.19
N GLU A 140 13.75 -1.33 -5.63
CA GLU A 140 12.88 -0.87 -4.55
C GLU A 140 11.43 -0.69 -5.03
N GLU A 141 11.24 -0.19 -6.26
CA GLU A 141 9.93 -0.06 -6.88
C GLU A 141 9.32 -1.43 -7.24
N VAL A 142 10.15 -2.36 -7.73
CA VAL A 142 9.71 -3.74 -8.04
C VAL A 142 9.32 -4.49 -6.76
N ASP A 143 10.11 -4.39 -5.69
CA ASP A 143 9.76 -4.96 -4.39
C ASP A 143 8.43 -4.39 -3.90
N CYS A 144 8.25 -3.07 -3.95
CA CYS A 144 6.99 -2.43 -3.56
C CYS A 144 5.80 -2.97 -4.37
N LEU A 145 5.93 -3.07 -5.69
CA LEU A 145 4.91 -3.61 -6.59
C LEU A 145 4.50 -5.04 -6.21
N VAL A 146 5.48 -5.92 -6.07
CA VAL A 146 5.25 -7.34 -5.76
C VAL A 146 4.63 -7.49 -4.37
N VAL A 147 5.12 -6.76 -3.35
CA VAL A 147 4.56 -6.77 -2.00
C VAL A 147 3.10 -6.30 -2.01
N GLN A 148 2.77 -5.25 -2.77
CA GLN A 148 1.40 -4.77 -2.84
C GLN A 148 0.48 -5.76 -3.56
N LEU A 149 0.94 -6.39 -4.65
CA LEU A 149 0.17 -7.41 -5.37
C LEU A 149 -0.09 -8.65 -4.51
N HIS A 150 0.87 -9.09 -3.71
CA HIS A 150 0.63 -10.15 -2.71
C HIS A 150 -0.46 -9.79 -1.72
N ARG A 151 -0.49 -8.53 -1.28
CA ARG A 151 -1.36 -8.08 -0.20
C ARG A 151 -2.78 -7.78 -0.65
N VAL A 152 -2.94 -7.06 -1.76
CA VAL A 152 -4.24 -6.54 -2.21
C VAL A 152 -4.62 -7.00 -3.62
N GLY A 153 -3.78 -7.77 -4.30
CA GLY A 153 -3.97 -8.16 -5.70
C GLY A 153 -5.26 -8.93 -5.95
N GLU A 154 -5.55 -9.96 -5.15
CA GLU A 154 -6.80 -10.73 -5.27
C GLU A 154 -8.03 -9.83 -5.10
N GLN A 155 -8.03 -8.97 -4.07
CA GLN A 155 -9.13 -8.04 -3.80
C GLN A 155 -9.33 -7.01 -4.92
N LEU A 156 -8.24 -6.51 -5.51
CA LEU A 156 -8.30 -5.63 -6.67
C LEU A 156 -8.86 -6.36 -7.89
N GLU A 157 -8.40 -7.58 -8.17
CA GLU A 157 -8.86 -8.37 -9.30
C GLU A 157 -10.36 -8.68 -9.22
N GLN A 158 -10.87 -9.01 -8.03
CA GLN A 158 -12.31 -9.18 -7.80
C GLN A 158 -13.11 -7.92 -8.10
N THR A 159 -12.49 -6.75 -7.94
CA THR A 159 -13.13 -5.45 -8.21
C THR A 159 -13.03 -5.06 -9.69
N ASN A 160 -11.90 -5.32 -10.35
CA ASN A 160 -11.66 -5.01 -11.76
C ASN A 160 -10.65 -5.95 -12.42
N SER A 161 -11.11 -7.12 -12.83
CA SER A 161 -10.28 -8.14 -13.47
C SER A 161 -9.66 -7.68 -14.80
N GLN A 162 -10.33 -6.78 -15.53
CA GLN A 162 -9.80 -6.24 -16.78
C GLN A 162 -8.54 -5.40 -16.55
N ARG A 163 -8.54 -4.49 -15.57
CA ARG A 163 -7.33 -3.71 -15.23
C ARG A 163 -6.22 -4.62 -14.70
N MET A 164 -6.54 -5.65 -13.92
CA MET A 164 -5.55 -6.62 -13.46
C MET A 164 -4.91 -7.39 -14.64
N ASN A 165 -5.70 -7.79 -15.64
CA ASN A 165 -5.17 -8.41 -16.85
C ASN A 165 -4.20 -7.49 -17.58
N GLN A 166 -4.57 -6.23 -17.77
CA GLN A 166 -3.72 -5.22 -18.42
C GLN A 166 -2.40 -5.02 -17.67
N LEU A 167 -2.46 -4.88 -16.34
CA LEU A 167 -1.27 -4.75 -15.50
C LEU A 167 -0.32 -5.94 -15.71
N PHE A 168 -0.85 -7.16 -15.65
CA PHE A 168 -0.06 -8.38 -15.86
C PHE A 168 0.38 -8.60 -17.31
N TYR A 169 -0.21 -7.92 -18.30
CA TYR A 169 0.39 -7.86 -19.64
C TYR A 169 1.64 -6.99 -19.61
N SER A 170 1.58 -5.81 -19.00
CA SER A 170 2.76 -4.94 -18.83
C SER A 170 3.90 -5.64 -18.07
N LEU A 171 3.60 -6.42 -17.03
CA LEU A 171 4.63 -7.20 -16.32
C LEU A 171 5.27 -8.29 -17.18
N ARG A 172 4.49 -8.97 -18.03
CA ARG A 172 5.03 -9.96 -18.97
C ARG A 172 5.88 -9.30 -20.05
N ASP A 173 5.42 -8.17 -20.59
CA ASP A 173 6.17 -7.40 -21.58
C ASP A 173 7.49 -6.91 -20.98
N GLY A 174 7.47 -6.38 -19.76
CA GLY A 174 8.68 -6.02 -19.03
C GLY A 174 9.61 -7.21 -18.83
N PHE A 175 9.10 -8.34 -18.35
CA PHE A 175 9.91 -9.55 -18.12
C PHE A 175 10.56 -10.09 -19.41
N LEU A 176 9.82 -10.09 -20.53
CA LEU A 176 10.25 -10.69 -21.80
C LEU A 176 11.10 -9.75 -22.67
N LEU A 177 10.77 -8.46 -22.69
CA LEU A 177 11.30 -7.51 -23.66
C LEU A 177 12.31 -6.54 -23.05
N GLN A 178 12.29 -6.33 -21.73
CA GLN A 178 13.20 -5.40 -21.10
C GLN A 178 14.59 -6.02 -20.91
N GLU A 179 15.57 -5.36 -21.52
CA GLU A 179 16.98 -5.65 -21.35
C GLU A 179 17.46 -5.16 -19.99
N ASP A 180 18.56 -5.71 -19.49
CA ASP A 180 19.27 -5.26 -18.29
C ASP A 180 18.49 -5.28 -16.96
N LEU A 181 17.34 -5.96 -16.88
CA LEU A 181 16.71 -6.24 -15.59
C LEU A 181 17.68 -7.02 -14.69
N SER A 182 17.77 -6.59 -13.43
CA SER A 182 18.58 -7.28 -12.43
C SER A 182 18.06 -8.70 -12.16
N SER A 183 18.93 -9.56 -11.64
CA SER A 183 18.55 -10.93 -11.27
C SER A 183 17.41 -10.94 -10.23
N MET A 184 17.43 -10.01 -9.27
CA MET A 184 16.38 -9.90 -8.26
C MET A 184 15.06 -9.46 -8.89
N THR A 185 15.07 -8.43 -9.75
CA THR A 185 13.86 -8.02 -10.47
C THR A 185 13.27 -9.16 -11.29
N ARG A 186 14.10 -9.92 -12.02
CA ARG A 186 13.63 -11.08 -12.78
C ARG A 186 13.00 -12.13 -11.87
N LEU A 187 13.62 -12.43 -10.74
CA LEU A 187 13.11 -13.39 -9.76
C LEU A 187 11.75 -12.94 -9.21
N LEU A 188 11.63 -11.68 -8.75
CA LEU A 188 10.40 -11.12 -8.20
C LEU A 188 9.27 -11.06 -9.23
N LEU A 189 9.57 -10.67 -10.47
CA LEU A 189 8.56 -10.65 -11.54
C LEU A 189 8.08 -12.06 -11.90
N LEU A 190 8.98 -13.05 -11.96
CA LEU A 190 8.59 -14.43 -12.24
C LEU A 190 7.71 -14.99 -11.11
N GLU A 191 8.11 -14.75 -9.86
CA GLU A 191 7.37 -15.15 -8.68
C GLU A 191 5.93 -14.61 -8.71
N ILE A 192 5.75 -13.30 -8.93
CA ILE A 192 4.40 -12.72 -8.89
C ILE A 192 3.53 -13.15 -10.08
N LEU A 193 4.14 -13.43 -11.23
CA LEU A 193 3.47 -14.00 -12.40
C LEU A 193 2.93 -15.42 -12.07
N GLU A 194 3.74 -16.25 -11.42
CA GLU A 194 3.34 -17.58 -10.96
C GLU A 194 2.30 -17.53 -9.83
N PHE A 195 2.45 -16.60 -8.88
CA PHE A 195 1.55 -16.39 -7.77
C PHE A 195 0.12 -16.09 -8.26
N ARG A 196 -0.03 -15.16 -9.22
CA ARG A 196 -1.34 -14.88 -9.83
C ARG A 196 -1.83 -16.05 -10.69
N ALA A 197 -0.96 -16.70 -11.47
CA ALA A 197 -1.36 -17.85 -12.29
C ALA A 197 -1.90 -19.02 -11.45
N SER A 198 -1.46 -19.13 -10.20
CA SER A 198 -1.91 -20.11 -9.21
C SER A 198 -3.10 -19.61 -8.37
N GLY A 199 -3.79 -18.55 -8.80
CA GLY A 199 -4.97 -18.01 -8.12
C GLY A 199 -4.64 -17.25 -6.84
N TRP A 200 -3.59 -16.42 -6.86
CA TRP A 200 -3.08 -15.67 -5.70
C TRP A 200 -2.66 -16.55 -4.53
N THR A 201 -2.05 -17.69 -4.87
CA THR A 201 -1.47 -18.61 -3.88
C THR A 201 -0.11 -19.09 -4.37
N LEU A 202 0.78 -19.43 -3.44
CA LEU A 202 2.09 -19.97 -3.77
C LEU A 202 2.09 -21.50 -3.62
N THR A 203 2.53 -22.20 -4.66
CA THR A 203 2.67 -23.66 -4.58
C THR A 203 3.85 -24.04 -3.68
N ASN A 204 3.84 -25.24 -3.09
CA ASN A 204 4.98 -25.72 -2.29
C ASN A 204 6.29 -25.76 -3.08
N THR A 205 6.24 -26.01 -4.38
CA THR A 205 7.41 -26.02 -5.26
C THR A 205 7.94 -24.61 -5.47
N ALA A 206 7.07 -23.65 -5.80
CA ALA A 206 7.44 -22.25 -5.95
C ALA A 206 7.99 -21.68 -4.62
N HIS A 207 7.35 -21.98 -3.48
CA HIS A 207 7.84 -21.56 -2.17
C HIS A 207 9.28 -22.05 -1.91
N LYS A 208 9.59 -23.29 -2.30
CA LYS A 208 10.95 -23.80 -2.12
C LYS A 208 11.95 -23.06 -3.00
N TYR A 209 11.61 -22.87 -4.27
CA TYR A 209 12.46 -22.19 -5.25
C TYR A 209 12.77 -20.74 -4.83
N TYR A 210 11.75 -19.96 -4.45
CA TYR A 210 11.91 -18.53 -4.15
C TYR A 210 12.43 -18.23 -2.73
N TYR A 211 12.17 -19.10 -1.75
CA TYR A 211 12.42 -18.79 -0.33
C TYR A 211 13.26 -19.82 0.44
N SER A 212 13.65 -20.94 -0.18
CA SER A 212 14.45 -21.98 0.50
C SER A 212 15.76 -22.35 -0.21
N GLU A 213 15.92 -21.99 -1.48
CA GLU A 213 17.23 -22.06 -2.12
C GLU A 213 18.11 -20.96 -1.54
N VAL A 214 18.89 -21.32 -0.52
CA VAL A 214 20.05 -20.52 -0.12
C VAL A 214 20.96 -20.52 -1.33
N ALA A 215 21.09 -19.38 -2.00
CA ALA A 215 22.11 -19.21 -3.02
C ALA A 215 23.47 -19.41 -2.35
N ASP A 216 24.15 -20.52 -2.68
CA ASP A 216 25.55 -20.79 -2.31
C ASP A 216 26.50 -19.76 -2.94
#